data_AF-A0A6J0L726-F1
#
_entry.id   AF-A0A6J0L726-F1
#
_cell.length_a   1.000
_cell.length_b   1.000
_cell.length_c   1.000
_cell.angle_alpha   90.00
_cell.angle_beta   90.00
_cell.angle_gamma   90.00
#
_symmetry.space_group_name_H-M   'P 1'
#
loop_
_entity.id
_entity.type
_entity.pdbx_description
1 polymer ?
#
loop_
_entity_poly.entity_id
_entity_poly.type
_entity_poly.pdbx_seq_one_letter_code
_entity_poly.pdbx_strand_id
1 'polypeptide(L)'
;MVDNNHKDQRPLSYDKSSKPIFSFYLSSSSPCSFTAIIILLIFFSYFLYSFSFITFLHPYSPSRISNSLLVPVMRLGSSQQPDEKTELKHIVFGIAASSSLWKHRSQYVKTWWRPNGEMKGFVWLDKPVNDTVSFSSDLPEIKISSDTSSFKYRYRSGHRSAIRITRIVSETVRMLNGTEYEKHVRWIVMGDDDTVFFPENLLRVLRKYDHKQFYYIGAPSESHLQNLHQFSYGMAYGGGGFAISYPLAKALEKIQDRCIERYSDLYGSDDRIHACMAEIGVPLTKEAGFHQFDVYGNLLGLLSVHPQVPVVSIHHLDVVEPIFPRTDRVNAVKRLMIPAKLDSASLLQQSICYDKTRQWTMSISWGYTVHITRTYMPARMMEVPTRTFNDWHKRHDFTNVAFNTRPITYTDCQRPRVFCMSRALNDSSSGTTISEYLRHNEWNPKCEWGIQDPSDINRIFVYKKPNPDRWNKAPRRDCCRLLPTTKKGTMVINVTACEDDEIVAYSDKFIDFYDNHWIGPKCTIIRIVQREKSLVPSNRSTSAPVIGFAIEVSLNSEALILLVATSKAQPKL
;
A
#
# COMPACT_ATOMS: atom_id res chain seq x y z
N MET A 1 44.46 18.82 -34.12
CA MET A 1 45.24 19.72 -34.98
C MET A 1 44.32 20.19 -36.11
N VAL A 2 44.08 21.50 -36.15
CA VAL A 2 43.77 22.37 -37.30
C VAL A 2 42.52 22.09 -38.17
N ASP A 3 41.52 22.94 -37.91
CA ASP A 3 40.62 23.71 -38.80
C ASP A 3 40.56 23.55 -40.34
N ASN A 4 39.31 23.69 -40.81
CA ASN A 4 38.77 24.40 -41.99
C ASN A 4 39.24 24.02 -43.42
N ASN A 5 38.29 23.68 -44.31
CA ASN A 5 37.63 24.68 -45.19
C ASN A 5 36.68 24.08 -46.27
N HIS A 6 35.58 24.83 -46.51
CA HIS A 6 34.88 25.13 -47.80
C HIS A 6 34.35 23.97 -48.69
N LYS A 7 33.14 24.06 -49.27
CA LYS A 7 32.70 25.05 -50.28
C LYS A 7 31.23 24.84 -50.70
N ASP A 8 30.75 25.84 -51.41
CA ASP A 8 29.38 26.31 -51.64
C ASP A 8 28.71 25.80 -52.95
N GLN A 9 27.38 26.06 -53.02
CA GLN A 9 26.57 26.45 -54.20
C GLN A 9 25.81 25.43 -55.10
N ARG A 10 24.48 25.72 -55.20
CA ARG A 10 23.37 25.33 -56.12
C ARG A 10 23.62 25.71 -57.62
N PRO A 11 22.70 25.60 -58.64
CA PRO A 11 21.24 25.26 -58.71
C PRO A 11 20.77 24.42 -59.97
N LEU A 12 19.44 24.41 -60.24
CA LEU A 12 18.65 24.05 -61.46
C LEU A 12 18.21 22.58 -61.58
N SER A 13 17.05 22.19 -62.13
CA SER A 13 15.80 22.80 -62.64
C SER A 13 15.01 21.59 -63.18
N TYR A 14 13.69 21.50 -62.97
CA TYR A 14 12.88 20.45 -63.60
C TYR A 14 11.58 21.07 -64.13
N ASP A 15 11.38 20.99 -65.46
CA ASP A 15 10.08 21.17 -66.07
C ASP A 15 9.96 20.36 -67.37
N LYS A 16 8.86 19.62 -67.51
CA LYS A 16 8.06 19.50 -68.75
C LYS A 16 6.81 18.64 -68.53
N SER A 17 5.69 19.31 -68.27
CA SER A 17 4.44 19.31 -69.06
C SER A 17 4.01 18.06 -69.87
N SER A 18 2.78 17.58 -69.60
CA SER A 18 1.71 17.45 -70.62
C SER A 18 0.30 17.43 -69.97
N LYS A 19 -0.63 18.26 -70.50
CA LYS A 19 -2.10 18.33 -70.22
C LYS A 19 -2.87 17.53 -71.32
N PRO A 20 -4.23 17.44 -71.43
CA PRO A 20 -5.32 18.19 -70.76
C PRO A 20 -6.73 17.51 -70.51
N ILE A 21 -7.61 18.28 -69.83
CA ILE A 21 -9.10 18.32 -69.84
C ILE A 21 -9.93 17.18 -69.18
N PHE A 22 -10.61 17.52 -68.06
CA PHE A 22 -12.09 17.53 -67.99
C PHE A 22 -12.54 18.53 -66.92
N SER A 23 -13.33 19.51 -67.33
CA SER A 23 -14.07 20.44 -66.47
C SER A 23 -15.31 19.72 -65.94
N PHE A 24 -15.51 19.72 -64.62
CA PHE A 24 -16.84 19.62 -64.03
C PHE A 24 -17.03 20.81 -63.09
N TYR A 25 -17.83 21.77 -63.56
CA TYR A 25 -18.63 22.63 -62.70
C TYR A 25 -19.55 21.74 -61.85
N LEU A 26 -19.53 21.89 -60.52
CA LEU A 26 -20.68 21.53 -59.69
C LEU A 26 -20.87 22.55 -58.56
N SER A 27 -21.80 23.46 -58.85
CA SER A 27 -22.78 24.10 -57.97
C SER A 27 -22.43 24.35 -56.50
N SER A 28 -22.43 25.64 -56.16
CA SER A 28 -22.88 26.22 -54.89
C SER A 28 -23.75 25.28 -54.05
N SER A 29 -23.18 24.73 -52.97
CA SER A 29 -23.94 24.19 -51.85
C SER A 29 -23.78 25.17 -50.68
N SER A 30 -24.89 25.82 -50.32
CA SER A 30 -24.94 26.78 -49.21
C SER A 30 -24.30 26.23 -47.92
N PRO A 31 -23.66 27.08 -47.10
CA PRO A 31 -23.05 26.65 -45.83
C PRO A 31 -24.05 26.00 -44.86
N CYS A 32 -25.37 26.18 -45.08
CA CYS A 32 -26.42 25.47 -44.35
C CYS A 32 -26.45 23.95 -44.61
N SER A 33 -26.01 23.48 -45.78
CA SER A 33 -26.01 22.04 -46.11
C SER A 33 -24.93 21.28 -45.35
N PHE A 34 -23.76 21.90 -45.13
CA PHE A 34 -22.66 21.26 -44.42
C PHE A 34 -22.94 21.17 -42.90
N THR A 35 -23.54 22.23 -42.33
CA THR A 35 -23.97 22.22 -40.93
C THR A 35 -25.08 21.21 -40.67
N ALA A 36 -26.02 21.04 -41.62
CA ALA A 36 -27.07 20.04 -41.50
C ALA A 36 -26.51 18.61 -41.50
N ILE A 37 -25.49 18.33 -42.32
CA ILE A 37 -24.81 17.03 -42.35
C ILE A 37 -24.10 16.76 -41.02
N ILE A 38 -23.40 17.74 -40.45
CA ILE A 38 -22.72 17.59 -39.15
C ILE A 38 -23.74 17.32 -38.03
N ILE A 39 -24.85 18.06 -37.99
CA ILE A 39 -25.90 17.84 -36.98
C ILE A 39 -26.50 16.43 -37.13
N LEU A 40 -26.71 15.96 -38.35
CA LEU A 40 -27.26 14.63 -38.62
C LEU A 40 -26.29 13.52 -38.20
N LEU A 41 -24.98 13.73 -38.36
CA LEU A 41 -23.95 12.81 -37.86
C LEU A 41 -23.89 12.75 -36.34
N ILE A 42 -24.04 13.90 -35.65
CA ILE A 42 -24.10 13.95 -34.17
C ILE A 42 -25.36 13.24 -33.65
N PHE A 43 -26.52 13.47 -34.29
CA PHE A 43 -27.75 12.76 -33.94
C PHE A 43 -27.63 11.26 -34.18
N PHE A 44 -27.00 10.85 -35.28
CA PHE A 44 -26.78 9.44 -35.57
C PHE A 44 -25.83 8.79 -34.55
N SER A 45 -24.76 9.47 -34.13
CA SER A 45 -23.87 8.95 -33.09
C SER A 45 -24.59 8.81 -31.75
N TYR A 46 -25.44 9.78 -31.39
CA TYR A 46 -26.24 9.71 -30.16
C TYR A 46 -27.27 8.57 -30.24
N PHE A 47 -27.94 8.40 -31.38
CA PHE A 47 -28.90 7.32 -31.61
C PHE A 47 -28.22 5.94 -31.48
N LEU A 48 -27.06 5.75 -32.09
CA LEU A 48 -26.28 4.50 -31.95
C LEU A 48 -25.82 4.25 -30.52
N TYR A 49 -25.41 5.30 -29.80
CA TYR A 49 -25.03 5.19 -28.39
C TYR A 49 -26.22 4.82 -27.50
N SER A 50 -27.38 5.44 -27.71
CA SER A 50 -28.61 5.09 -26.98
C SER A 50 -29.09 3.68 -27.30
N PHE A 51 -28.97 3.23 -28.55
CA PHE A 51 -29.33 1.87 -28.95
C PHE A 51 -28.39 0.83 -28.32
N SER A 52 -27.07 1.10 -28.28
CA SER A 52 -26.11 0.22 -27.60
C SER A 52 -26.39 0.10 -26.10
N PHE A 53 -26.77 1.21 -25.47
CA PHE A 53 -27.15 1.26 -24.06
C PHE A 53 -28.45 0.48 -23.78
N ILE A 54 -29.46 0.56 -24.66
CA ILE A 54 -30.70 -0.22 -24.55
C ILE A 54 -30.43 -1.72 -24.74
N THR A 55 -29.56 -2.11 -25.68
CA THR A 55 -29.13 -3.52 -25.80
C THR A 55 -28.35 -4.01 -24.58
N PHE A 56 -27.67 -3.12 -23.86
CA PHE A 56 -26.97 -3.46 -22.62
C PHE A 56 -27.93 -3.58 -21.41
N LEU A 57 -29.06 -2.88 -21.45
CA LEU A 57 -30.11 -2.91 -20.42
C LEU A 57 -31.17 -4.01 -20.62
N HIS A 58 -31.13 -4.74 -21.74
CA HIS A 58 -31.95 -5.93 -21.93
C HIS A 58 -31.13 -7.18 -21.60
N PRO A 59 -31.09 -7.63 -20.33
CA PRO A 59 -30.46 -8.91 -20.02
C PRO A 59 -31.22 -10.00 -20.76
N TYR A 60 -30.47 -10.79 -21.54
CA TYR A 60 -30.90 -12.07 -22.09
C TYR A 60 -31.71 -12.82 -21.04
N SER A 61 -32.94 -13.20 -21.40
CA SER A 61 -33.75 -14.09 -20.57
C SER A 61 -32.97 -15.37 -20.29
N PRO A 62 -32.77 -15.80 -19.04
CA PRO A 62 -32.11 -17.06 -18.78
C PRO A 62 -33.03 -18.19 -19.24
N SER A 63 -32.58 -18.93 -20.24
CA SER A 63 -33.15 -20.22 -20.60
C SER A 63 -33.25 -21.10 -19.35
N ARG A 64 -34.44 -21.66 -19.11
CA ARG A 64 -34.73 -22.58 -18.01
C ARG A 64 -33.69 -23.71 -17.95
N ILE A 65 -32.82 -23.66 -16.95
CA ILE A 65 -32.03 -24.83 -16.55
C ILE A 65 -32.91 -25.65 -15.62
N SER A 66 -33.09 -26.93 -15.96
CA SER A 66 -33.88 -27.89 -15.20
C SER A 66 -33.40 -27.99 -13.75
N ASN A 67 -34.33 -27.79 -12.81
CA ASN A 67 -34.13 -28.06 -11.39
C ASN A 67 -33.99 -29.56 -11.15
N SER A 68 -32.75 -30.04 -11.10
CA SER A 68 -32.39 -31.22 -10.33
C SER A 68 -31.24 -30.87 -9.39
N LEU A 69 -31.56 -30.07 -8.37
CA LEU A 69 -30.70 -29.93 -7.20
C LEU A 69 -30.74 -31.25 -6.42
N LEU A 70 -29.85 -32.17 -6.78
CA LEU A 70 -29.38 -33.17 -5.85
C LEU A 70 -28.62 -32.42 -4.75
N VAL A 71 -29.32 -32.11 -3.67
CA VAL A 71 -28.71 -31.65 -2.42
C VAL A 71 -27.73 -32.73 -1.99
N PRO A 72 -26.41 -32.47 -1.95
CA PRO A 72 -25.53 -33.37 -1.24
C PRO A 72 -25.90 -33.21 0.24
N VAL A 73 -26.57 -34.22 0.79
CA VAL A 73 -26.65 -34.38 2.25
C VAL A 73 -25.21 -34.38 2.74
N MET A 74 -24.77 -33.27 3.33
CA MET A 74 -23.50 -33.22 4.04
C MET A 74 -23.61 -34.27 5.15
N ARG A 75 -22.86 -35.36 4.99
CA ARG A 75 -22.64 -36.29 6.09
C ARG A 75 -21.93 -35.52 7.19
N LEU A 76 -22.70 -35.11 8.20
CA LEU A 76 -22.17 -34.71 9.49
C LEU A 76 -21.58 -35.96 10.13
N GLY A 77 -20.29 -36.19 9.90
CA GLY A 77 -19.66 -37.47 10.21
C GLY A 77 -18.15 -37.43 10.10
N SER A 78 -17.51 -36.69 10.99
CA SER A 78 -16.33 -37.14 11.73
C SER A 78 -16.06 -36.09 12.81
N SER A 79 -15.95 -36.50 14.06
CA SER A 79 -15.30 -35.70 15.09
C SER A 79 -13.84 -35.52 14.67
N GLN A 80 -13.56 -34.54 13.82
CA GLN A 80 -12.19 -34.09 13.61
C GLN A 80 -11.75 -33.54 14.96
N GLN A 81 -10.81 -34.25 15.59
CA GLN A 81 -9.94 -33.64 16.59
C GLN A 81 -9.53 -32.27 16.03
N PRO A 82 -9.68 -31.18 16.80
CA PRO A 82 -9.35 -29.86 16.29
C PRO A 82 -7.93 -29.91 15.75
N ASP A 83 -7.75 -29.61 14.45
CA ASP A 83 -6.43 -29.58 13.82
C ASP A 83 -5.51 -28.75 14.72
N GLU A 84 -4.37 -29.33 15.10
CA GLU A 84 -3.37 -28.67 15.95
C GLU A 84 -3.09 -27.27 15.37
N LYS A 85 -3.06 -26.22 16.20
CA LYS A 85 -2.81 -24.86 15.69
C LYS A 85 -1.40 -24.75 15.10
N THR A 86 -1.24 -23.99 14.02
CA THR A 86 0.08 -23.72 13.43
C THR A 86 1.00 -23.04 14.46
N GLU A 87 2.27 -23.44 14.49
CA GLU A 87 3.30 -22.99 15.45
C GLU A 87 4.63 -22.81 14.69
N LEU A 88 5.63 -22.17 15.29
CA LEU A 88 6.92 -21.91 14.61
C LEU A 88 7.57 -23.19 14.10
N LYS A 89 7.44 -24.30 14.84
CA LYS A 89 7.96 -25.62 14.45
C LYS A 89 7.36 -26.15 13.13
N HIS A 90 6.22 -25.63 12.69
CA HIS A 90 5.53 -26.02 11.46
C HIS A 90 5.96 -25.17 10.24
N ILE A 91 6.81 -24.17 10.45
CA ILE A 91 7.26 -23.22 9.42
C ILE A 91 8.74 -23.48 9.12
N VAL A 92 9.07 -23.52 7.82
CA VAL A 92 10.47 -23.60 7.36
C VAL A 92 10.84 -22.33 6.61
N PHE A 93 11.87 -21.63 7.08
CA PHE A 93 12.38 -20.43 6.44
C PHE A 93 13.41 -20.77 5.36
N GLY A 94 13.27 -20.20 4.17
CA GLY A 94 14.29 -20.18 3.13
C GLY A 94 14.83 -18.76 2.98
N ILE A 95 15.99 -18.48 3.56
CA ILE A 95 16.60 -17.14 3.55
C ILE A 95 17.54 -17.04 2.35
N ALA A 96 17.23 -16.17 1.41
CA ALA A 96 18.09 -15.89 0.27
C ALA A 96 19.23 -14.96 0.67
N ALA A 97 20.46 -15.43 0.51
CA ALA A 97 21.64 -14.67 0.91
C ALA A 97 22.73 -14.70 -0.18
N SER A 98 23.65 -13.75 -0.13
CA SER A 98 24.89 -13.79 -0.93
C SER A 98 26.10 -13.93 -0.01
N SER A 99 27.03 -14.80 -0.39
CA SER A 99 28.30 -15.03 0.30
C SER A 99 29.10 -13.74 0.55
N SER A 100 29.02 -12.76 -0.35
CA SER A 100 29.73 -11.48 -0.24
C SER A 100 29.12 -10.52 0.79
N LEU A 101 27.81 -10.58 1.01
CA LEU A 101 27.08 -9.71 1.94
C LEU A 101 26.78 -10.38 3.28
N TRP A 102 26.86 -11.70 3.34
CA TRP A 102 26.43 -12.51 4.49
C TRP A 102 27.11 -12.11 5.81
N LYS A 103 28.40 -11.78 5.78
CA LYS A 103 29.13 -11.34 6.97
C LYS A 103 28.46 -10.14 7.66
N HIS A 104 27.96 -9.19 6.88
CA HIS A 104 27.23 -8.03 7.38
C HIS A 104 25.75 -8.35 7.64
N ARG A 105 25.06 -8.94 6.66
CA ARG A 105 23.60 -9.12 6.69
C ARG A 105 23.11 -10.20 7.65
N SER A 106 23.96 -11.17 8.00
CA SER A 106 23.67 -12.13 9.08
C SER A 106 23.35 -11.43 10.42
N GLN A 107 23.82 -10.20 10.63
CA GLN A 107 23.48 -9.43 11.83
C GLN A 107 22.01 -9.04 11.89
N TYR A 108 21.33 -8.84 10.75
CA TYR A 108 19.87 -8.64 10.72
C TYR A 108 19.14 -9.92 11.09
N VAL A 109 19.54 -11.06 10.51
CA VAL A 109 18.94 -12.37 10.81
C VAL A 109 19.03 -12.70 12.31
N LYS A 110 20.17 -12.42 12.96
CA LYS A 110 20.35 -12.59 14.41
C LYS A 110 19.38 -11.81 15.28
N THR A 111 18.73 -10.76 14.75
CA THR A 111 17.79 -9.95 15.56
C THR A 111 16.45 -10.62 15.80
N TRP A 112 16.04 -11.54 14.91
CA TRP A 112 14.72 -12.16 14.94
C TRP A 112 14.74 -13.69 14.94
N TRP A 113 15.82 -14.31 14.47
CA TRP A 113 15.98 -15.76 14.49
C TRP A 113 16.07 -16.30 15.92
N ARG A 114 15.46 -17.47 16.16
CA ARG A 114 15.55 -18.18 17.45
C ARG A 114 16.31 -19.48 17.29
N PRO A 115 17.45 -19.63 17.98
CA PRO A 115 18.27 -20.83 17.90
C PRO A 115 17.65 -22.01 18.66
N ASN A 116 18.42 -23.08 18.85
CA ASN A 116 18.05 -24.26 19.64
C ASN A 116 16.83 -25.03 19.11
N GLY A 117 16.54 -24.90 17.81
CA GLY A 117 15.48 -25.66 17.14
C GLY A 117 14.07 -25.10 17.30
N GLU A 118 13.90 -23.93 17.93
CA GLU A 118 12.61 -23.23 17.99
C GLU A 118 12.09 -22.84 16.60
N MET A 119 13.00 -22.43 15.72
CA MET A 119 12.73 -22.10 14.33
C MET A 119 13.53 -23.02 13.41
N LYS A 120 12.98 -23.30 12.23
CA LYS A 120 13.59 -24.19 11.24
C LYS A 120 13.74 -23.49 9.91
N GLY A 121 14.82 -23.76 9.22
CA GLY A 121 15.11 -23.08 7.97
C GLY A 121 16.59 -23.13 7.60
N PHE A 122 16.86 -22.58 6.43
CA PHE A 122 18.16 -22.61 5.79
C PHE A 122 18.50 -21.23 5.23
N VAL A 123 19.76 -20.85 5.33
CA VAL A 123 20.33 -19.72 4.61
C VAL A 123 20.96 -20.26 3.33
N TRP A 124 20.44 -19.85 2.17
CA TRP A 124 20.90 -20.32 0.88
C TRP A 124 21.88 -19.32 0.25
N LEU A 125 23.16 -19.70 0.22
CA LEU A 125 24.25 -18.92 -0.36
C LEU A 125 24.59 -19.37 -1.78
N ASP A 126 25.24 -18.47 -2.53
CA ASP A 126 25.81 -18.75 -3.85
C ASP A 126 27.14 -19.50 -3.78
N LYS A 127 27.92 -19.31 -2.69
CA LYS A 127 29.24 -19.95 -2.48
C LYS A 127 29.49 -20.22 -0.99
N PRO A 128 30.35 -21.20 -0.65
CA PRO A 128 30.80 -21.39 0.72
C PRO A 128 31.47 -20.15 1.32
N VAL A 129 31.28 -19.95 2.63
CA VAL A 129 31.88 -18.86 3.40
C VAL A 129 32.73 -19.45 4.51
N ASN A 130 34.02 -19.07 4.55
CA ASN A 130 34.98 -19.51 5.56
C ASN A 130 34.98 -18.54 6.76
N ASP A 131 33.86 -18.38 7.44
CA ASP A 131 33.75 -17.45 8.58
C ASP A 131 33.26 -18.19 9.82
N THR A 132 33.88 -17.94 10.98
CA THR A 132 33.46 -18.48 12.28
C THR A 132 32.03 -18.06 12.65
N VAL A 133 31.57 -16.92 12.11
CA VAL A 133 30.18 -16.43 12.21
C VAL A 133 29.19 -17.42 11.58
N SER A 134 29.59 -18.14 10.54
CA SER A 134 28.74 -19.07 9.77
C SER A 134 28.43 -20.36 10.52
N PHE A 135 29.16 -20.63 11.61
CA PHE A 135 29.02 -21.84 12.42
C PHE A 135 28.48 -21.54 13.83
N SER A 136 28.01 -20.32 14.10
CA SER A 136 27.36 -20.02 15.38
C SER A 136 26.02 -20.75 15.47
N SER A 137 25.72 -21.36 16.62
CA SER A 137 24.40 -21.94 16.93
C SER A 137 23.24 -20.95 16.83
N ASP A 138 23.54 -19.65 16.77
CA ASP A 138 22.60 -18.53 16.78
C ASP A 138 21.98 -18.21 15.40
N LEU A 139 22.36 -18.93 14.36
CA LEU A 139 21.89 -18.72 12.98
C LEU A 139 21.28 -20.00 12.38
N PRO A 140 20.42 -19.88 11.36
CA PRO A 140 19.95 -21.04 10.60
C PRO A 140 21.11 -21.74 9.88
N GLU A 141 20.91 -23.02 9.57
CA GLU A 141 21.91 -23.81 8.84
C GLU A 141 22.16 -23.21 7.45
N ILE A 142 23.44 -23.11 7.06
CA ILE A 142 23.83 -22.60 5.74
C ILE A 142 23.83 -23.75 4.73
N LYS A 143 23.19 -23.51 3.58
CA LYS A 143 23.20 -24.38 2.41
C LYS A 143 23.72 -23.62 1.20
N ILE A 144 24.33 -24.35 0.27
CA ILE A 144 24.77 -23.79 -1.01
C ILE A 144 23.75 -24.20 -2.07
N SER A 145 23.24 -23.21 -2.80
CA SER A 145 22.31 -23.49 -3.87
C SER A 145 22.97 -24.30 -4.99
N SER A 146 22.18 -25.14 -5.64
CA SER A 146 22.65 -25.98 -6.73
C SER A 146 23.00 -25.16 -7.97
N ASP A 147 23.79 -25.75 -8.88
CA ASP A 147 24.20 -25.08 -10.10
C ASP A 147 23.00 -24.72 -10.98
N THR A 148 23.05 -23.50 -11.54
CA THR A 148 22.01 -22.93 -12.42
C THR A 148 22.56 -22.55 -13.79
N SER A 149 23.78 -23.00 -14.13
CA SER A 149 24.44 -22.71 -15.41
C SER A 149 23.63 -23.16 -16.63
N SER A 150 22.87 -24.26 -16.50
CA SER A 150 22.02 -24.81 -17.56
C SER A 150 20.83 -23.92 -17.93
N PHE A 151 20.35 -23.09 -17.01
CA PHE A 151 19.17 -22.27 -17.24
C PHE A 151 19.46 -21.05 -18.13
N LYS A 152 18.57 -20.80 -19.08
CA LYS A 152 18.62 -19.59 -19.91
C LYS A 152 18.28 -18.35 -19.07
N TYR A 153 19.04 -17.28 -19.28
CA TYR A 153 18.74 -15.95 -18.75
C TYR A 153 18.90 -14.95 -19.88
N ARG A 154 17.78 -14.44 -20.38
CA ARG A 154 17.73 -13.59 -21.59
C ARG A 154 17.54 -12.11 -21.27
N TYR A 155 17.16 -11.78 -20.03
CA TYR A 155 17.06 -10.39 -19.60
C TYR A 155 18.44 -9.73 -19.57
N ARG A 156 18.62 -8.67 -20.38
CA ARG A 156 19.96 -8.10 -20.67
C ARG A 156 20.58 -7.31 -19.52
N SER A 157 19.77 -6.76 -18.61
CA SER A 157 20.22 -5.80 -17.59
C SER A 157 20.00 -6.28 -16.16
N GLY A 158 19.96 -7.60 -15.94
CA GLY A 158 19.73 -8.19 -14.63
C GLY A 158 20.79 -9.23 -14.25
N HIS A 159 20.76 -9.65 -12.98
CA HIS A 159 21.74 -10.59 -12.45
C HIS A 159 21.24 -12.03 -12.56
N ARG A 160 22.07 -12.92 -13.12
CA ARG A 160 21.78 -14.37 -13.20
C ARG A 160 21.54 -15.03 -11.84
N SER A 161 22.01 -14.43 -10.75
CA SER A 161 21.72 -14.88 -9.38
C SER A 161 20.22 -14.97 -9.08
N ALA A 162 19.36 -14.25 -9.81
CA ALA A 162 17.90 -14.34 -9.69
C ALA A 162 17.37 -15.76 -9.96
N ILE A 163 18.00 -16.53 -10.85
CA ILE A 163 17.59 -17.92 -11.12
C ILE A 163 17.81 -18.78 -9.87
N ARG A 164 18.98 -18.64 -9.24
CA ARG A 164 19.32 -19.33 -7.99
C ARG A 164 18.31 -18.99 -6.89
N ILE A 165 18.03 -17.71 -6.69
CA ILE A 165 17.09 -17.24 -5.64
C ILE A 165 15.68 -17.79 -5.89
N THR A 166 15.23 -17.82 -7.15
CA THR A 166 13.94 -18.43 -7.52
C THR A 166 13.82 -19.87 -7.02
N ARG A 167 14.91 -20.64 -7.07
CA ARG A 167 14.90 -22.08 -6.75
C ARG A 167 14.91 -22.42 -5.26
N ILE A 168 15.12 -21.44 -4.38
CA ILE A 168 15.26 -21.65 -2.93
C ILE A 168 14.07 -22.41 -2.32
N VAL A 169 12.84 -22.10 -2.75
CA VAL A 169 11.64 -22.80 -2.25
C VAL A 169 11.73 -24.29 -2.62
N SER A 170 12.03 -24.60 -3.87
CA SER A 170 12.15 -25.98 -4.37
C SER A 170 13.34 -26.72 -3.77
N GLU A 171 14.49 -26.05 -3.61
CA GLU A 171 15.65 -26.63 -2.94
C GLU A 171 15.33 -26.96 -1.48
N THR A 172 14.60 -26.08 -0.79
CA THR A 172 14.12 -26.33 0.58
C THR A 172 13.15 -27.52 0.62
N VAL A 173 12.21 -27.63 -0.32
CA VAL A 173 11.31 -28.80 -0.41
C VAL A 173 12.09 -30.09 -0.60
N ARG A 174 13.08 -30.11 -1.51
CA ARG A 174 13.94 -31.28 -1.78
C ARG A 174 14.73 -31.71 -0.55
N MET A 175 15.21 -30.75 0.24
CA MET A 175 15.90 -31.03 1.51
C MET A 175 14.99 -31.65 2.57
N LEU A 176 13.71 -31.29 2.56
CA LEU A 176 12.72 -31.83 3.51
C LEU A 176 12.21 -33.20 3.09
N ASN A 177 12.16 -33.49 1.79
CA ASN A 177 11.54 -34.69 1.22
C ASN A 177 12.09 -35.98 1.84
N GLY A 178 11.20 -36.81 2.38
CA GLY A 178 11.56 -38.11 2.98
C GLY A 178 12.15 -38.02 4.39
N THR A 179 12.30 -36.82 4.96
CA THR A 179 12.68 -36.65 6.37
C THR A 179 11.48 -36.86 7.30
N GLU A 180 11.72 -37.25 8.55
CA GLU A 180 10.65 -37.32 9.55
C GLU A 180 9.94 -35.96 9.73
N TYR A 181 10.71 -34.89 9.59
CA TYR A 181 10.23 -33.54 9.79
C TYR A 181 9.24 -33.05 8.72
N GLU A 182 9.33 -33.56 7.48
CA GLU A 182 8.38 -33.23 6.40
C GLU A 182 6.93 -33.35 6.85
N LYS A 183 6.61 -34.37 7.66
CA LYS A 183 5.25 -34.67 8.14
C LYS A 183 4.62 -33.52 8.93
N HIS A 184 5.44 -32.63 9.48
CA HIS A 184 5.01 -31.50 10.29
C HIS A 184 5.13 -30.15 9.57
N VAL A 185 5.62 -30.11 8.32
CA VAL A 185 5.76 -28.83 7.60
C VAL A 185 4.40 -28.40 7.05
N ARG A 186 4.03 -27.15 7.37
CA ARG A 186 2.78 -26.52 6.92
C ARG A 186 3.03 -25.36 5.97
N TRP A 187 4.11 -24.62 6.20
CA TRP A 187 4.44 -23.42 5.45
C TRP A 187 5.94 -23.36 5.15
N ILE A 188 6.27 -22.93 3.93
CA ILE A 188 7.61 -22.45 3.58
C ILE A 188 7.55 -20.93 3.49
N VAL A 189 8.42 -20.24 4.21
CA VAL A 189 8.51 -18.78 4.21
C VAL A 189 9.82 -18.37 3.59
N MET A 190 9.76 -17.56 2.53
CA MET A 190 10.94 -17.03 1.86
C MET A 190 11.13 -15.57 2.26
N GLY A 191 12.39 -15.15 2.38
CA GLY A 191 12.78 -13.74 2.51
C GLY A 191 14.28 -13.58 2.24
N ASP A 192 14.74 -12.33 2.07
CA ASP A 192 16.15 -12.01 1.85
C ASP A 192 16.93 -11.86 3.17
N ASP A 193 18.27 -11.87 3.09
CA ASP A 193 19.18 -11.75 4.25
C ASP A 193 19.16 -10.38 4.95
N ASP A 194 18.57 -9.35 4.35
CA ASP A 194 18.26 -8.05 4.95
C ASP A 194 16.76 -7.86 5.27
N THR A 195 15.99 -8.96 5.26
CA THR A 195 14.59 -8.99 5.71
C THR A 195 14.52 -9.31 7.20
N VAL A 196 13.77 -8.49 7.94
CA VAL A 196 13.51 -8.72 9.37
C VAL A 196 12.07 -9.16 9.55
N PHE A 197 11.87 -10.40 10.01
CA PHE A 197 10.55 -10.95 10.32
C PHE A 197 10.16 -10.70 11.77
N PHE A 198 8.86 -10.63 12.03
CA PHE A 198 8.24 -10.67 13.36
C PHE A 198 7.50 -12.01 13.52
N PRO A 199 8.17 -13.08 14.03
CA PRO A 199 7.68 -14.45 13.92
C PRO A 199 6.30 -14.69 14.54
N GLU A 200 5.99 -14.03 15.67
CA GLU A 200 4.68 -14.10 16.30
C GLU A 200 3.58 -13.54 15.40
N ASN A 201 3.85 -12.45 14.70
CA ASN A 201 2.89 -11.81 13.80
C ASN A 201 2.72 -12.61 12.51
N LEU A 202 3.80 -13.15 11.97
CA LEU A 202 3.75 -14.13 10.88
C LEU A 202 2.85 -15.32 11.25
N LEU A 203 3.03 -15.89 12.45
CA LEU A 203 2.18 -16.98 12.93
C LEU A 203 0.70 -16.61 12.99
N ARG A 204 0.38 -15.41 13.49
CA ARG A 204 -1.01 -14.93 13.54
C ARG A 204 -1.61 -14.84 12.14
N VAL A 205 -0.82 -14.36 11.17
CA VAL A 205 -1.27 -14.29 9.77
C VAL A 205 -1.52 -15.69 9.20
N LEU A 206 -0.56 -16.61 9.34
CA LEU A 206 -0.66 -17.95 8.76
C LEU A 206 -1.77 -18.81 9.39
N ARG A 207 -2.12 -18.56 10.66
CA ARG A 207 -3.23 -19.24 11.35
C ARG A 207 -4.61 -18.90 10.76
N LYS A 208 -4.74 -17.86 9.94
CA LYS A 208 -6.00 -17.52 9.25
C LYS A 208 -6.33 -18.48 8.12
N TYR A 209 -5.35 -19.22 7.61
CA TYR A 209 -5.46 -19.99 6.38
C TYR A 209 -5.33 -21.49 6.63
N ASP A 210 -6.12 -22.29 5.91
CA ASP A 210 -5.99 -23.74 5.90
C ASP A 210 -4.71 -24.14 5.15
N HIS A 211 -3.68 -24.53 5.89
CA HIS A 211 -2.38 -24.91 5.35
C HIS A 211 -2.40 -26.15 4.44
N LYS A 212 -3.52 -26.89 4.37
CA LYS A 212 -3.71 -28.03 3.47
C LYS A 212 -4.12 -27.60 2.05
N GLN A 213 -4.57 -26.36 1.86
CA GLN A 213 -4.90 -25.78 0.55
C GLN A 213 -3.71 -25.07 -0.07
N PHE A 214 -3.84 -24.65 -1.33
CA PHE A 214 -2.84 -23.85 -2.02
C PHE A 214 -2.97 -22.37 -1.68
N TYR A 215 -1.98 -21.86 -0.96
CA TYR A 215 -1.87 -20.45 -0.61
C TYR A 215 -0.47 -19.91 -0.94
N TYR A 216 -0.45 -18.80 -1.69
CA TYR A 216 0.71 -17.94 -1.90
C TYR A 216 0.40 -16.60 -1.25
N ILE A 217 1.05 -16.30 -0.12
CA ILE A 217 0.71 -15.19 0.78
C ILE A 217 1.86 -14.19 0.85
N GLY A 218 1.58 -12.91 0.67
CA GLY A 218 2.57 -11.84 0.78
C GLY A 218 1.99 -10.49 0.37
N ALA A 219 2.82 -9.55 -0.05
CA ALA A 219 2.37 -8.23 -0.47
C ALA A 219 3.10 -7.72 -1.74
N PRO A 220 2.43 -6.88 -2.55
CA PRO A 220 3.11 -6.06 -3.54
C PRO A 220 3.99 -4.99 -2.85
N SER A 221 4.86 -4.35 -3.61
CA SER A 221 5.74 -3.30 -3.12
C SER A 221 4.98 -2.01 -2.77
N GLU A 222 5.54 -1.20 -1.88
CA GLU A 222 5.11 0.17 -1.62
C GLU A 222 5.27 1.09 -2.84
N SER A 223 6.00 0.68 -3.88
CA SER A 223 6.19 1.43 -5.13
C SER A 223 5.12 1.13 -6.18
N HIS A 224 4.33 2.15 -6.56
CA HIS A 224 3.32 2.06 -7.62
C HIS A 224 3.95 1.70 -8.97
N LEU A 225 5.04 2.38 -9.34
CA LEU A 225 5.70 2.16 -10.63
C LEU A 225 6.27 0.75 -10.74
N GLN A 226 6.85 0.20 -9.66
CA GLN A 226 7.34 -1.16 -9.70
C GLN A 226 6.20 -2.18 -9.85
N ASN A 227 5.09 -1.99 -9.14
CA ASN A 227 3.94 -2.89 -9.24
C ASN A 227 3.23 -2.83 -10.60
N LEU A 228 3.23 -1.66 -11.27
CA LEU A 228 2.46 -1.44 -12.50
C LEU A 228 3.29 -1.61 -13.78
N HIS A 229 4.50 -1.04 -13.82
CA HIS A 229 5.31 -0.99 -15.03
C HIS A 229 6.37 -2.10 -15.10
N GLN A 230 6.96 -2.48 -13.96
CA GLN A 230 8.11 -3.39 -13.93
C GLN A 230 7.72 -4.84 -13.62
N PHE A 231 6.78 -5.04 -12.70
CA PHE A 231 6.39 -6.35 -12.18
C PHE A 231 4.86 -6.50 -12.17
N SER A 232 4.25 -6.74 -11.00
CA SER A 232 2.82 -6.97 -10.89
C SER A 232 2.26 -6.68 -9.50
N TYR A 233 1.03 -6.14 -9.46
CA TYR A 233 0.18 -6.12 -8.27
C TYR A 233 -0.30 -7.51 -7.80
N GLY A 234 -0.09 -8.56 -8.61
CA GLY A 234 -0.37 -9.95 -8.29
C GLY A 234 0.82 -10.74 -7.76
N MET A 235 1.98 -10.09 -7.59
CA MET A 235 3.22 -10.71 -7.11
C MET A 235 3.49 -10.36 -5.64
N ALA A 236 3.91 -11.33 -4.83
CA ALA A 236 4.57 -11.03 -3.57
C ALA A 236 6.04 -10.72 -3.84
N TYR A 237 6.52 -9.59 -3.35
CA TYR A 237 7.92 -9.22 -3.45
C TYR A 237 8.75 -10.03 -2.44
N GLY A 238 9.84 -10.62 -2.91
CA GLY A 238 10.67 -11.58 -2.19
C GLY A 238 11.40 -10.95 -1.01
N GLY A 239 11.86 -9.71 -1.17
CA GLY A 239 12.47 -8.94 -0.08
C GLY A 239 11.49 -8.69 1.06
N GLY A 240 10.24 -8.31 0.76
CA GLY A 240 9.17 -8.19 1.75
C GLY A 240 8.83 -9.53 2.40
N GLY A 241 9.22 -10.63 1.77
CA GLY A 241 8.97 -11.99 2.20
C GLY A 241 7.58 -12.48 1.77
N PHE A 242 7.47 -13.80 1.62
CA PHE A 242 6.21 -14.45 1.31
C PHE A 242 6.13 -15.85 1.93
N ALA A 243 4.92 -16.35 2.13
CA ALA A 243 4.66 -17.70 2.61
C ALA A 243 3.92 -18.52 1.55
N ILE A 244 4.35 -19.77 1.39
CA ILE A 244 3.72 -20.75 0.52
C ILE A 244 3.29 -21.94 1.39
N SER A 245 2.02 -22.33 1.30
CA SER A 245 1.51 -23.56 1.93
C SER A 245 2.30 -24.77 1.42
N TYR A 246 2.64 -25.72 2.28
CA TYR A 246 3.52 -26.83 1.90
C TYR A 246 3.03 -27.68 0.70
N PRO A 247 1.71 -27.97 0.54
CA PRO A 247 1.21 -28.62 -0.67
C PRO A 247 1.50 -27.84 -1.96
N LEU A 248 1.35 -26.52 -1.94
CA LEU A 248 1.69 -25.65 -3.07
C LEU A 248 3.20 -25.64 -3.33
N ALA A 249 4.03 -25.62 -2.28
CA ALA A 249 5.48 -25.68 -2.43
C ALA A 249 5.92 -26.99 -3.12
N LYS A 250 5.28 -28.12 -2.78
CA LYS A 250 5.49 -29.40 -3.48
C LYS A 250 5.02 -29.40 -4.92
N ALA A 251 3.92 -28.70 -5.23
CA ALA A 251 3.48 -28.53 -6.61
C ALA A 251 4.46 -27.67 -7.42
N LEU A 252 4.94 -26.56 -6.83
CA LEU A 252 5.93 -25.68 -7.41
C LEU A 252 7.24 -26.44 -7.71
N GLU A 253 7.77 -27.19 -6.75
CA GLU A 253 9.02 -27.96 -6.90
C GLU A 253 9.03 -28.85 -8.14
N LYS A 254 7.91 -29.51 -8.45
CA LYS A 254 7.77 -30.41 -9.60
C LYS A 254 7.79 -29.70 -10.95
N ILE A 255 7.44 -28.41 -11.00
CA ILE A 255 7.31 -27.66 -12.26
C ILE A 255 8.36 -26.56 -12.42
N GLN A 256 8.99 -26.12 -11.33
CA GLN A 256 9.68 -24.84 -11.28
C GLN A 256 10.83 -24.76 -12.30
N ASP A 257 11.61 -25.83 -12.44
CA ASP A 257 12.75 -25.82 -13.37
C ASP A 257 12.27 -25.62 -14.83
N ARG A 258 11.15 -26.23 -15.25
CA ARG A 258 10.55 -25.99 -16.58
C ARG A 258 9.90 -24.61 -16.71
N CYS A 259 9.32 -24.10 -15.62
CA CYS A 259 8.78 -22.75 -15.57
C CYS A 259 9.88 -21.69 -15.74
N ILE A 260 11.02 -21.84 -15.06
CA ILE A 260 12.17 -20.94 -15.19
C ILE A 260 12.68 -20.88 -16.64
N GLU A 261 12.74 -22.02 -17.33
CA GLU A 261 13.13 -22.08 -18.75
C GLU A 261 12.16 -21.31 -19.65
N ARG A 262 10.85 -21.46 -19.45
CA ARG A 262 9.81 -20.74 -20.20
C ARG A 262 9.90 -19.23 -19.98
N TYR A 263 10.13 -18.80 -18.74
CA TYR A 263 10.22 -17.41 -18.33
C TYR A 263 11.67 -16.91 -18.20
N SER A 264 12.54 -17.35 -19.12
CA SER A 264 13.95 -16.94 -19.16
C SER A 264 14.15 -15.43 -19.41
N ASP A 265 13.14 -14.75 -19.93
CA ASP A 265 13.13 -13.31 -20.23
C ASP A 265 12.74 -12.42 -19.03
N LEU A 266 12.28 -12.97 -17.89
CA LEU A 266 11.91 -12.16 -16.72
C LEU A 266 13.14 -11.61 -15.97
N TYR A 267 12.98 -10.50 -15.26
CA TYR A 267 14.10 -9.85 -14.57
C TYR A 267 14.53 -10.60 -13.30
N GLY A 268 13.65 -10.64 -12.30
CA GLY A 268 13.96 -11.04 -10.93
C GLY A 268 13.53 -12.45 -10.56
N SER A 269 13.80 -12.84 -9.31
CA SER A 269 13.34 -14.11 -8.74
C SER A 269 11.84 -14.12 -8.51
N ASP A 270 11.32 -13.02 -7.99
CA ASP A 270 9.95 -12.92 -7.47
C ASP A 270 8.96 -12.95 -8.62
N ASP A 271 9.32 -12.29 -9.72
CA ASP A 271 8.60 -12.30 -10.99
C ASP A 271 8.49 -13.71 -11.57
N ARG A 272 9.56 -14.52 -11.45
CA ARG A 272 9.53 -15.93 -11.85
C ARG A 272 8.69 -16.78 -10.92
N ILE A 273 8.75 -16.57 -9.61
CA ILE A 273 7.86 -17.24 -8.65
C ILE A 273 6.41 -16.95 -9.02
N HIS A 274 6.06 -15.68 -9.23
CA HIS A 274 4.72 -15.28 -9.64
C HIS A 274 4.30 -15.90 -10.97
N ALA A 275 5.17 -15.93 -11.98
CA ALA A 275 4.89 -16.60 -13.25
C ALA A 275 4.61 -18.11 -13.07
N CYS A 276 5.37 -18.79 -12.20
CA CYS A 276 5.09 -20.19 -11.88
C CYS A 276 3.79 -20.37 -11.11
N MET A 277 3.45 -19.45 -10.19
CA MET A 277 2.17 -19.47 -9.50
C MET A 277 1.00 -19.27 -10.47
N ALA A 278 1.16 -18.40 -11.48
CA ALA A 278 0.17 -18.20 -12.52
C ALA A 278 -0.04 -19.46 -13.38
N GLU A 279 1.03 -20.23 -13.68
CA GLU A 279 0.88 -21.53 -14.35
C GLU A 279 0.15 -22.58 -13.50
N ILE A 280 0.39 -22.59 -12.18
CA ILE A 280 -0.35 -23.46 -11.25
C ILE A 280 -1.80 -23.00 -11.10
N GLY A 281 -2.08 -21.72 -11.36
CA GLY A 281 -3.40 -21.10 -11.21
C GLY A 281 -3.68 -20.62 -9.79
N VAL A 282 -2.64 -20.29 -9.00
CA VAL A 282 -2.78 -19.80 -7.62
C VAL A 282 -2.48 -18.30 -7.56
N PRO A 283 -3.46 -17.46 -7.19
CA PRO A 283 -3.26 -16.03 -7.08
C PRO A 283 -2.56 -15.67 -5.75
N LEU A 284 -2.00 -14.45 -5.71
CA LEU A 284 -1.53 -13.85 -4.48
C LEU A 284 -2.67 -13.57 -3.50
N THR A 285 -2.52 -14.11 -2.29
CA THR A 285 -3.28 -13.73 -1.10
C THR A 285 -2.57 -12.56 -0.42
N LYS A 286 -3.18 -11.38 -0.47
CA LYS A 286 -2.55 -10.13 -0.02
C LYS A 286 -2.61 -9.95 1.49
N GLU A 287 -1.46 -9.78 2.11
CA GLU A 287 -1.29 -9.47 3.53
C GLU A 287 -0.46 -8.20 3.70
N ALA A 288 -1.10 -7.10 4.04
CA ALA A 288 -0.49 -5.77 4.07
C ALA A 288 0.59 -5.56 5.15
N GLY A 289 0.90 -6.58 5.95
CA GLY A 289 1.98 -6.54 6.96
C GLY A 289 3.34 -7.00 6.44
N PHE A 290 3.41 -7.55 5.21
CA PHE A 290 4.68 -7.80 4.55
C PHE A 290 5.12 -6.53 3.84
N HIS A 291 6.31 -6.01 4.17
CA HIS A 291 6.80 -4.75 3.61
C HIS A 291 8.10 -4.94 2.85
N GLN A 292 8.06 -4.66 1.56
CA GLN A 292 9.23 -4.59 0.68
C GLN A 292 10.03 -3.31 0.93
N PHE A 293 9.35 -2.19 1.21
CA PHE A 293 9.93 -0.86 1.38
C PHE A 293 10.89 -0.47 0.27
N ASP A 294 10.44 -0.59 -0.99
CA ASP A 294 11.15 0.00 -2.13
C ASP A 294 10.98 1.54 -2.14
N VAL A 295 11.58 2.16 -1.13
CA VAL A 295 11.62 3.60 -0.88
C VAL A 295 13.02 3.94 -0.38
N TYR A 296 13.41 5.21 -0.47
CA TYR A 296 14.69 5.71 0.03
C TYR A 296 14.49 6.70 1.18
N GLY A 297 15.54 6.88 2.00
CA GLY A 297 15.52 7.88 3.07
C GLY A 297 14.82 7.39 4.34
N ASN A 298 14.02 8.25 4.97
CA ASN A 298 13.53 8.03 6.33
C ASN A 298 12.13 7.38 6.36
N LEU A 299 12.06 6.16 6.93
CA LEU A 299 10.82 5.38 7.09
C LEU A 299 9.86 5.89 8.19
N LEU A 300 10.20 6.97 8.89
CA LEU A 300 9.43 7.51 10.02
C LEU A 300 7.93 7.61 9.73
N GLY A 301 7.53 8.17 8.59
CA GLY A 301 6.13 8.31 8.21
C GLY A 301 5.39 6.98 8.05
N LEU A 302 6.02 5.97 7.46
CA LEU A 302 5.42 4.65 7.22
C LEU A 302 5.26 3.86 8.51
N LEU A 303 6.31 3.80 9.33
CA LEU A 303 6.30 3.04 10.58
C LEU A 303 5.48 3.74 11.69
N SER A 304 5.32 5.07 11.64
CA SER A 304 4.50 5.81 12.61
C SER A 304 2.99 5.71 12.34
N VAL A 305 2.62 5.35 11.12
CA VAL A 305 1.23 5.29 10.62
C VAL A 305 1.00 3.94 9.95
N HIS A 306 1.46 2.87 10.60
CA HIS A 306 1.33 1.52 10.06
C HIS A 306 -0.16 1.15 9.93
N PRO A 307 -0.58 0.45 8.86
CA PRO A 307 -1.96 0.00 8.68
C PRO A 307 -2.46 -0.85 9.87
N GLN A 308 -3.78 -0.97 10.02
CA GLN A 308 -4.43 -1.78 11.07
C GLN A 308 -4.34 -3.28 10.78
N VAL A 309 -3.12 -3.79 10.68
CA VAL A 309 -2.74 -5.20 10.48
C VAL A 309 -1.45 -5.46 11.28
N PRO A 310 -1.13 -6.71 11.66
CA PRO A 310 0.16 -7.00 12.28
C PRO A 310 1.30 -6.72 11.30
N VAL A 311 2.36 -6.03 11.74
CA VAL A 311 3.62 -5.95 10.96
C VAL A 311 4.26 -7.34 10.94
N VAL A 312 4.49 -7.89 9.75
CA VAL A 312 5.01 -9.26 9.57
C VAL A 312 6.48 -9.25 9.23
N SER A 313 6.90 -8.33 8.36
CA SER A 313 8.27 -8.19 7.92
C SER A 313 8.56 -6.78 7.43
N ILE A 314 9.83 -6.38 7.53
CA ILE A 314 10.34 -5.14 6.95
C ILE A 314 11.60 -5.45 6.14
N HIS A 315 11.76 -4.78 5.00
CA HIS A 315 12.85 -5.01 4.06
C HIS A 315 13.56 -3.73 3.64
N HIS A 316 14.66 -3.97 2.92
CA HIS A 316 15.62 -3.06 2.33
C HIS A 316 16.29 -2.10 3.32
N LEU A 317 16.57 -2.61 4.52
CA LEU A 317 17.18 -1.83 5.60
C LEU A 317 18.52 -1.20 5.20
N ASP A 318 19.29 -1.83 4.31
CA ASP A 318 20.56 -1.29 3.81
C ASP A 318 20.40 -0.03 2.94
N VAL A 319 19.22 0.18 2.35
CA VAL A 319 18.92 1.31 1.46
C VAL A 319 18.32 2.50 2.21
N VAL A 320 17.50 2.22 3.22
CA VAL A 320 16.83 3.25 4.03
C VAL A 320 17.73 3.76 5.15
N GLU A 321 17.40 4.93 5.69
CA GLU A 321 18.04 5.44 6.91
C GLU A 321 17.71 4.55 8.11
N PRO A 322 18.57 4.50 9.15
CA PRO A 322 18.24 3.80 10.39
C PRO A 322 16.89 4.26 10.95
N ILE A 323 16.02 3.30 11.28
CA ILE A 323 14.64 3.58 11.75
C ILE A 323 14.59 4.39 13.05
N PHE A 324 15.68 4.41 13.82
CA PHE A 324 15.88 5.29 14.97
C PHE A 324 17.05 6.26 14.72
N PRO A 325 16.94 7.52 15.18
CA PRO A 325 18.00 8.50 14.99
C PRO A 325 19.23 8.15 15.85
N ARG A 326 20.42 8.50 15.33
CA ARG A 326 21.72 8.31 16.01
C ARG A 326 22.01 6.86 16.42
N THR A 327 21.49 5.90 15.66
CA THR A 327 21.78 4.47 15.80
C THR A 327 22.15 3.90 14.45
N ASP A 328 22.98 2.86 14.39
CA ASP A 328 23.14 2.05 13.19
C ASP A 328 21.90 1.16 12.95
N ARG A 329 21.78 0.63 11.74
CA ARG A 329 20.60 -0.13 11.28
C ARG A 329 20.33 -1.37 12.13
N VAL A 330 21.37 -2.13 12.47
CA VAL A 330 21.23 -3.37 13.25
C VAL A 330 20.78 -3.04 14.68
N ASN A 331 21.41 -2.06 15.34
CA ASN A 331 21.00 -1.66 16.68
C ASN A 331 19.61 -0.99 16.69
N ALA A 332 19.23 -0.29 15.63
CA ALA A 332 17.88 0.24 15.45
C ALA A 332 16.83 -0.88 15.40
N VAL A 333 17.10 -1.96 14.65
CA VAL A 333 16.23 -3.15 14.63
C VAL A 333 16.20 -3.83 16.01
N LYS A 334 17.35 -4.06 16.64
CA LYS A 334 17.41 -4.64 18.00
C LYS A 334 16.56 -3.85 18.99
N ARG A 335 16.59 -2.52 18.90
CA ARG A 335 15.74 -1.62 19.70
C ARG A 335 14.26 -1.81 19.38
N LEU A 336 13.86 -1.92 18.12
CA LEU A 336 12.47 -2.21 17.73
C LEU A 336 12.00 -3.59 18.21
N MET A 337 12.91 -4.57 18.30
CA MET A 337 12.58 -5.91 18.81
C MET A 337 12.29 -5.95 20.31
N ILE A 338 12.68 -4.93 21.09
CA ILE A 338 12.38 -4.86 22.54
C ILE A 338 10.86 -4.83 22.79
N PRO A 339 10.09 -3.84 22.29
CA PRO A 339 8.63 -3.86 22.43
C PRO A 339 7.98 -5.00 21.65
N ALA A 340 8.57 -5.47 20.53
CA ALA A 340 8.05 -6.62 19.79
C ALA A 340 7.98 -7.90 20.64
N LYS A 341 8.95 -8.10 21.54
CA LYS A 341 8.96 -9.23 22.49
C LYS A 341 7.93 -9.08 23.61
N LEU A 342 7.51 -7.85 23.91
CA LEU A 342 6.51 -7.58 24.96
C LEU A 342 5.08 -7.71 24.44
N ASP A 343 4.78 -7.13 23.28
CA ASP A 343 3.48 -7.25 22.60
C ASP A 343 3.64 -7.02 21.08
N SER A 344 4.09 -8.07 20.38
CA SER A 344 4.24 -8.06 18.91
C SER A 344 2.97 -7.66 18.17
N ALA A 345 1.80 -8.01 18.71
CA ALA A 345 0.53 -7.72 18.05
C ALA A 345 0.27 -6.20 17.97
N SER A 346 0.74 -5.44 18.97
CA SER A 346 0.55 -3.99 19.05
C SER A 346 1.69 -3.17 18.47
N LEU A 347 2.77 -3.81 18.02
CA LEU A 347 3.92 -3.12 17.45
C LEU A 347 3.53 -2.26 16.24
N LEU A 348 3.99 -1.00 16.24
CA LEU A 348 3.70 0.04 15.23
C LEU A 348 2.24 0.51 15.15
N GLN A 349 1.35 -0.03 15.97
CA GLN A 349 -0.07 0.29 15.88
C GLN A 349 -0.34 1.69 16.41
N GLN A 350 -1.01 2.49 15.58
CA GLN A 350 -1.19 3.91 15.83
C GLN A 350 -2.47 4.18 16.64
N SER A 351 -2.35 4.93 17.72
CA SER A 351 -3.46 5.53 18.49
C SER A 351 -3.44 7.05 18.32
N ILE A 352 -4.60 7.69 18.29
CA ILE A 352 -4.72 9.15 18.11
C ILE A 352 -5.49 9.73 19.30
N CYS A 353 -4.95 10.78 19.91
CA CYS A 353 -5.64 11.52 20.97
C CYS A 353 -5.40 13.03 20.84
N TYR A 354 -6.30 13.77 21.48
CA TYR A 354 -6.32 15.23 21.46
C TYR A 354 -6.13 15.78 22.86
N ASP A 355 -5.20 16.71 23.01
CA ASP A 355 -5.11 17.53 24.21
C ASP A 355 -5.98 18.77 24.02
N LYS A 356 -7.14 18.78 24.68
CA LYS A 356 -8.11 19.86 24.53
C LYS A 356 -7.63 21.19 25.10
N THR A 357 -6.85 21.13 26.18
CA THR A 357 -6.36 22.30 26.90
C THR A 357 -5.26 23.01 26.14
N ARG A 358 -4.34 22.23 25.54
CA ARG A 358 -3.19 22.76 24.80
C ARG A 358 -3.39 22.83 23.29
N GLN A 359 -4.54 22.35 22.80
CA GLN A 359 -4.88 22.28 21.37
C GLN A 359 -3.83 21.50 20.56
N TRP A 360 -3.46 20.32 21.08
CA TRP A 360 -2.49 19.43 20.43
C TRP A 360 -3.15 18.18 19.89
N THR A 361 -2.64 17.71 18.75
CA THR A 361 -2.93 16.37 18.24
C THR A 361 -1.74 15.46 18.48
N MET A 362 -2.02 14.30 19.06
CA MET A 362 -1.03 13.30 19.40
C MET A 362 -1.28 12.02 18.62
N SER A 363 -0.21 11.48 18.04
CA SER A 363 -0.22 10.19 17.35
C SER A 363 0.84 9.29 17.96
N ILE A 364 0.41 8.16 18.51
CA ILE A 364 1.25 7.21 19.24
C ILE A 364 1.36 5.94 18.39
N SER A 365 2.52 5.69 17.80
CA SER A 365 2.89 4.39 17.21
C SER A 365 3.58 3.56 18.28
N TRP A 366 2.86 2.62 18.86
CA TRP A 366 3.36 1.91 20.04
C TRP A 366 4.62 1.09 19.73
N GLY A 367 5.65 1.29 20.54
CA GLY A 367 6.98 0.68 20.36
C GLY A 367 7.90 1.42 19.39
N TYR A 368 7.45 2.52 18.78
CA TYR A 368 8.25 3.27 17.79
C TYR A 368 8.31 4.76 18.08
N THR A 369 7.23 5.51 17.89
CA THR A 369 7.23 6.98 17.95
C THR A 369 5.97 7.57 18.58
N VAL A 370 6.10 8.77 19.13
CA VAL A 370 4.99 9.65 19.46
C VAL A 370 5.19 10.98 18.74
N HIS A 371 4.18 11.42 17.99
CA HIS A 371 4.17 12.73 17.32
C HIS A 371 3.21 13.66 18.05
N ILE A 372 3.66 14.87 18.37
CA ILE A 372 2.81 15.94 18.89
C ILE A 372 2.78 17.08 17.88
N THR A 373 1.61 17.35 17.32
CA THR A 373 1.39 18.44 16.38
C THR A 373 0.59 19.54 17.07
N ARG A 374 1.02 20.80 16.92
CA ARG A 374 0.22 21.97 17.32
C ARG A 374 -0.96 22.05 16.37
N THR A 375 -2.16 22.34 16.88
CA THR A 375 -3.47 22.29 16.21
C THR A 375 -4.16 20.93 16.21
N TYR A 376 -5.49 20.96 16.07
CA TYR A 376 -6.31 19.78 15.84
C TYR A 376 -6.15 19.31 14.40
N MET A 377 -5.73 18.06 14.24
CA MET A 377 -5.69 17.37 12.95
C MET A 377 -6.74 16.25 12.97
N PRO A 378 -7.66 16.20 11.99
CA PRO A 378 -8.66 15.15 11.92
C PRO A 378 -8.02 13.76 11.90
N ALA A 379 -8.65 12.78 12.57
CA ALA A 379 -8.14 11.41 12.61
C ALA A 379 -7.86 10.87 11.20
N ARG A 380 -8.78 11.08 10.24
CA ARG A 380 -8.62 10.73 8.82
C ARG A 380 -7.31 11.23 8.21
N MET A 381 -6.85 12.43 8.61
CA MET A 381 -5.59 12.99 8.14
C MET A 381 -4.38 12.35 8.83
N MET A 382 -4.52 12.03 10.12
CA MET A 382 -3.47 11.38 10.92
C MET A 382 -3.23 9.92 10.51
N GLU A 383 -4.20 9.27 9.86
CA GLU A 383 -4.05 7.94 9.24
C GLU A 383 -3.31 7.95 7.91
N VAL A 384 -3.01 9.14 7.35
CA VAL A 384 -2.22 9.26 6.12
C VAL A 384 -0.74 9.47 6.52
N PRO A 385 0.18 8.59 6.08
CA PRO A 385 1.60 8.70 6.43
C PRO A 385 2.21 9.99 5.86
N THR A 386 3.07 10.63 6.67
CA THR A 386 3.86 11.78 6.24
C THR A 386 4.96 11.34 5.28
N ARG A 387 5.17 12.09 4.20
CA ARG A 387 6.20 11.80 3.19
C ARG A 387 7.60 12.18 3.69
N THR A 388 8.15 11.35 4.58
CA THR A 388 9.53 11.45 5.11
C THR A 388 10.55 10.68 4.26
N PHE A 389 10.07 9.99 3.23
CA PHE A 389 10.85 9.12 2.35
C PHE A 389 10.72 9.58 0.90
N ASN A 390 11.60 9.03 0.06
CA ASN A 390 11.63 9.16 -1.39
C ASN A 390 11.10 7.88 -2.05
N ASP A 391 10.61 7.99 -3.28
CA ASP A 391 10.27 6.81 -4.08
C ASP A 391 11.52 5.99 -4.45
N TRP A 392 11.32 4.82 -5.05
CA TRP A 392 12.39 3.93 -5.50
C TRP A 392 13.35 4.55 -6.53
N HIS A 393 12.90 5.58 -7.26
CA HIS A 393 13.71 6.33 -8.21
C HIS A 393 14.37 7.56 -7.57
N LYS A 394 14.38 7.65 -6.24
CA LYS A 394 14.95 8.74 -5.43
C LYS A 394 14.32 10.09 -5.73
N ARG A 395 13.04 10.12 -6.10
CA ARG A 395 12.27 11.35 -6.30
C ARG A 395 11.31 11.56 -5.15
N HIS A 396 11.05 12.84 -4.84
CA HIS A 396 10.01 13.26 -3.90
C HIS A 396 8.61 13.24 -4.54
N ASP A 397 8.33 12.22 -5.35
CA ASP A 397 7.09 12.12 -6.13
C ASP A 397 6.13 11.11 -5.49
N PHE A 398 4.91 11.57 -5.21
CA PHE A 398 3.90 10.78 -4.52
C PHE A 398 3.01 9.98 -5.46
N THR A 399 3.07 10.22 -6.76
CA THR A 399 2.33 9.38 -7.71
C THR A 399 3.00 8.03 -7.92
N ASN A 400 4.24 7.88 -7.44
CA ASN A 400 5.04 6.67 -7.59
C ASN A 400 4.94 5.69 -6.41
N VAL A 401 4.13 6.01 -5.39
CA VAL A 401 3.87 5.14 -4.24
C VAL A 401 2.45 4.56 -4.31
N ALA A 402 2.28 3.33 -3.85
CA ALA A 402 1.04 2.56 -4.02
C ALA A 402 -0.06 2.89 -2.97
N PHE A 403 0.06 4.03 -2.28
CA PHE A 403 -0.86 4.47 -1.21
C PHE A 403 -0.82 5.99 -1.04
N ASN A 404 -1.83 6.52 -0.37
CA ASN A 404 -1.92 7.95 -0.12
C ASN A 404 -0.85 8.42 0.88
N THR A 405 -0.18 9.53 0.57
CA THR A 405 0.74 10.21 1.48
C THR A 405 0.32 11.67 1.67
N ARG A 406 0.75 12.27 2.78
CA ARG A 406 0.59 13.70 3.03
C ARG A 406 1.96 14.38 3.17
N PRO A 407 2.08 15.69 2.90
CA PRO A 407 3.30 16.42 3.22
C PRO A 407 3.60 16.31 4.72
N ILE A 408 4.89 16.45 5.09
CA ILE A 408 5.32 16.45 6.50
C ILE A 408 4.58 17.57 7.26
N THR A 409 4.47 18.73 6.61
CA THR A 409 3.76 19.91 7.13
C THR A 409 3.04 20.65 5.99
N TYR A 410 1.91 21.29 6.29
CA TYR A 410 1.32 22.30 5.39
C TYR A 410 1.88 23.69 5.67
N THR A 411 2.21 23.96 6.93
CA THR A 411 2.97 25.14 7.35
C THR A 411 4.10 24.72 8.27
N ASP A 412 5.21 25.44 8.22
CA ASP A 412 6.39 25.26 9.07
C ASP A 412 6.08 25.08 10.56
N CYS A 413 5.04 25.76 11.04
CA CYS A 413 4.57 25.72 12.41
C CYS A 413 3.73 24.48 12.79
N GLN A 414 3.17 23.76 11.80
CA GLN A 414 2.52 22.44 12.01
C GLN A 414 3.54 21.30 12.11
N ARG A 415 4.85 21.57 12.11
CA ARG A 415 5.86 20.52 12.21
C ARG A 415 5.68 19.70 13.49
N PRO A 416 5.45 18.37 13.38
CA PRO A 416 5.26 17.53 14.55
C PRO A 416 6.57 17.50 15.37
N ARG A 417 6.45 17.59 16.69
CA ARG A 417 7.54 17.18 17.58
C ARG A 417 7.54 15.67 17.67
N VAL A 418 8.66 15.06 17.30
CA VAL A 418 8.84 13.62 17.24
C VAL A 418 9.55 13.15 18.52
N PHE A 419 9.00 12.10 19.13
CA PHE A 419 9.59 11.43 20.28
C PHE A 419 9.80 9.97 19.90
N CYS A 420 11.03 9.48 20.02
CA CYS A 420 11.37 8.11 19.63
C CYS A 420 11.44 7.20 20.86
N MET A 421 10.89 5.99 20.75
CA MET A 421 10.87 4.98 21.82
C MET A 421 12.31 4.66 22.22
N SER A 422 12.68 4.89 23.48
CA SER A 422 14.00 4.64 24.05
C SER A 422 14.11 3.30 24.74
N ARG A 423 13.09 2.92 25.50
CA ARG A 423 13.02 1.64 26.20
C ARG A 423 11.57 1.24 26.41
N ALA A 424 11.33 -0.06 26.51
CA ALA A 424 10.05 -0.63 26.89
C ALA A 424 10.28 -1.74 27.92
N LEU A 425 9.42 -1.80 28.91
CA LEU A 425 9.50 -2.74 30.03
C LEU A 425 8.10 -3.29 30.32
N ASN A 426 8.05 -4.52 30.83
CA ASN A 426 6.83 -5.04 31.43
C ASN A 426 6.81 -4.68 32.91
N ASP A 427 5.70 -4.10 33.38
CA ASP A 427 5.44 -3.90 34.79
C ASP A 427 4.66 -5.11 35.33
N SER A 428 5.41 -6.03 35.96
CA SER A 428 4.88 -7.27 36.51
C SER A 428 3.79 -7.05 37.56
N SER A 429 3.76 -5.88 38.23
CA SER A 429 2.77 -5.60 39.27
C SER A 429 1.38 -5.29 38.71
N SER A 430 1.32 -4.64 37.55
CA SER A 430 0.08 -4.23 36.89
C SER A 430 -0.28 -5.07 35.66
N GLY A 431 0.65 -5.90 35.18
CA GLY A 431 0.51 -6.63 33.91
C GLY A 431 0.46 -5.70 32.70
N THR A 432 0.98 -4.48 32.83
CA THR A 432 1.02 -3.47 31.76
C THR A 432 2.43 -3.25 31.25
N THR A 433 2.55 -2.85 29.99
CA THR A 433 3.82 -2.41 29.41
C THR A 433 3.97 -0.91 29.59
N ILE A 434 5.19 -0.50 29.93
CA ILE A 434 5.59 0.90 30.05
C ILE A 434 6.66 1.16 29.00
N SER A 435 6.40 2.09 28.09
CA SER A 435 7.36 2.51 27.07
C SER A 435 7.71 3.99 27.25
N GLU A 436 9.01 4.30 27.24
CA GLU A 436 9.55 5.65 27.36
C GLU A 436 9.97 6.15 25.98
N TYR A 437 9.57 7.38 25.64
CA TYR A 437 9.90 8.05 24.38
C TYR A 437 10.64 9.35 24.69
N LEU A 438 11.77 9.55 24.03
CA LEU A 438 12.63 10.72 24.20
C LEU A 438 12.50 11.64 23.00
N ARG A 439 12.49 12.96 23.25
CA ARG A 439 12.38 13.94 22.18
C ARG A 439 13.55 13.80 21.19
N HIS A 440 13.21 13.70 19.91
CA HIS A 440 14.16 13.88 18.82
C HIS A 440 14.19 15.35 18.43
N ASN A 441 15.30 16.02 18.68
CA ASN A 441 15.44 17.45 18.37
C ASN A 441 15.67 17.63 16.88
N GLU A 442 14.66 18.15 16.19
CA GLU A 442 14.76 18.69 14.84
C GLU A 442 14.68 20.22 14.87
N TRP A 443 15.02 20.84 13.75
CA TRP A 443 14.75 22.27 13.56
C TRP A 443 13.25 22.51 13.63
N ASN A 444 12.85 23.48 14.46
CA ASN A 444 11.46 23.88 14.61
C ASN A 444 11.38 25.41 14.65
N PRO A 445 10.49 26.02 13.84
CA PRO A 445 10.33 27.46 13.79
C PRO A 445 9.63 27.98 15.03
N LYS A 446 9.92 29.23 15.39
CA LYS A 446 9.14 29.97 16.39
C LYS A 446 7.84 30.42 15.74
N CYS A 447 6.71 30.12 16.38
CA CYS A 447 5.39 30.37 15.81
C CYS A 447 4.46 31.01 16.85
N GLU A 448 4.00 32.21 16.53
CA GLU A 448 3.11 33.04 17.36
C GLU A 448 1.64 32.72 17.09
N TRP A 449 1.24 31.49 17.36
CA TRP A 449 -0.14 31.02 17.16
C TRP A 449 -1.03 31.15 18.40
N GLY A 450 -0.50 31.63 19.53
CA GLY A 450 -1.18 31.55 20.83
C GLY A 450 -1.36 30.12 21.37
N ILE A 451 -1.02 29.10 20.57
CA ILE A 451 -1.02 27.68 20.98
C ILE A 451 0.29 27.37 21.69
N GLN A 452 0.23 26.74 22.87
CA GLN A 452 1.42 26.34 23.62
C GLN A 452 2.35 25.47 22.75
N ASP A 453 3.65 25.72 22.80
CA ASP A 453 4.62 24.90 22.08
C ASP A 453 5.00 23.65 22.91
N PRO A 454 4.97 22.43 22.33
CA PRO A 454 5.36 21.21 23.04
C PRO A 454 6.88 21.09 23.31
N SER A 455 7.68 22.13 23.02
CA SER A 455 9.13 22.16 23.28
C SER A 455 9.53 22.04 24.76
N ASP A 456 8.61 22.21 25.70
CA ASP A 456 8.92 21.93 27.13
C ASP A 456 8.91 20.43 27.45
N ILE A 457 8.28 19.61 26.60
CA ILE A 457 8.19 18.16 26.79
C ILE A 457 9.47 17.50 26.29
N ASN A 458 10.15 16.78 27.17
CA ASN A 458 11.39 16.06 26.85
C ASN A 458 11.18 14.54 26.84
N ARG A 459 10.21 14.04 27.62
CA ARG A 459 9.95 12.62 27.81
C ARG A 459 8.46 12.32 27.84
N ILE A 460 8.09 11.19 27.24
CA ILE A 460 6.71 10.68 27.24
C ILE A 460 6.74 9.24 27.74
N PHE A 461 5.85 8.91 28.68
CA PHE A 461 5.60 7.53 29.09
C PHE A 461 4.25 7.08 28.52
N VAL A 462 4.25 5.93 27.86
CA VAL A 462 3.03 5.29 27.35
C VAL A 462 2.81 3.98 28.10
N TYR A 463 1.68 3.91 28.80
CA TYR A 463 1.18 2.72 29.47
C TYR A 463 0.23 1.98 28.52
N LYS A 464 0.39 0.67 28.39
CA LYS A 464 -0.48 -0.16 27.55
C LYS A 464 -0.56 -1.58 28.08
N LYS A 465 -1.77 -2.11 28.20
CA LYS A 465 -1.96 -3.54 28.48
C LYS A 465 -1.70 -4.36 27.20
N PRO A 466 -0.85 -5.42 27.24
CA PRO A 466 -0.66 -6.31 26.10
C PRO A 466 -1.96 -6.90 25.60
N ASN A 467 -2.10 -7.02 24.27
CA ASN A 467 -3.28 -7.62 23.64
C ASN A 467 -2.88 -8.60 22.52
N PRO A 468 -2.38 -9.80 22.88
CA PRO A 468 -1.85 -10.76 21.91
C PRO A 468 -2.90 -11.32 20.95
N ASP A 469 -4.18 -11.26 21.33
CA ASP A 469 -5.33 -11.81 20.58
C ASP A 469 -6.09 -10.76 19.77
N ARG A 470 -5.59 -9.51 19.68
CA ARG A 470 -6.28 -8.42 18.97
C ARG A 470 -6.66 -8.76 17.52
N TRP A 471 -5.86 -9.60 16.87
CA TRP A 471 -6.04 -9.99 15.46
C TRP A 471 -6.99 -11.18 15.27
N ASN A 472 -7.54 -11.74 16.36
CA ASN A 472 -8.62 -12.73 16.33
C ASN A 472 -10.01 -12.07 16.23
N LYS A 473 -10.06 -10.74 16.16
CA LYS A 473 -11.27 -9.92 16.06
C LYS A 473 -11.13 -8.95 14.89
N ALA A 474 -12.24 -8.31 14.51
CA ALA A 474 -12.21 -7.24 13.51
C ALA A 474 -11.23 -6.12 13.93
N PRO A 475 -10.34 -5.66 13.03
CA PRO A 475 -9.38 -4.61 13.35
C PRO A 475 -10.05 -3.31 13.79
N ARG A 476 -9.63 -2.79 14.95
CA ARG A 476 -9.96 -1.45 15.46
C ARG A 476 -8.71 -0.88 16.14
N ARG A 477 -8.48 0.42 15.98
CA ARG A 477 -7.42 1.11 16.73
C ARG A 477 -7.69 1.08 18.23
N ASP A 478 -6.61 1.20 18.98
CA ASP A 478 -6.69 1.54 20.40
C ASP A 478 -6.93 3.04 20.57
N CYS A 479 -7.58 3.40 21.68
CA CYS A 479 -7.82 4.76 22.09
C CYS A 479 -6.77 5.19 23.12
N CYS A 480 -6.45 6.48 23.17
CA CYS A 480 -5.47 7.02 24.12
C CYS A 480 -6.03 8.16 24.97
N ARG A 481 -5.57 8.20 26.23
CA ARG A 481 -5.97 9.18 27.24
C ARG A 481 -4.73 9.79 27.87
N LEU A 482 -4.71 11.11 28.00
CA LEU A 482 -3.67 11.83 28.74
C LEU A 482 -3.89 11.62 30.24
N LEU A 483 -2.85 11.26 30.97
CA LEU A 483 -2.87 11.17 32.42
C LEU A 483 -2.24 12.42 33.04
N PRO A 484 -2.78 12.92 34.17
CA PRO A 484 -2.19 14.07 34.86
C PRO A 484 -0.79 13.71 35.38
N THR A 485 0.12 14.67 35.33
CA THR A 485 1.48 14.51 35.86
C THR A 485 1.97 15.80 36.48
N THR A 486 2.62 15.69 37.64
CA THR A 486 3.23 16.82 38.36
C THR A 486 4.68 17.05 37.93
N LYS A 487 5.28 16.13 37.17
CA LYS A 487 6.69 16.19 36.77
C LYS A 487 6.87 17.07 35.54
N LYS A 488 7.55 18.21 35.71
CA LYS A 488 7.85 19.16 34.62
C LYS A 488 8.56 18.46 33.45
N GLY A 489 8.14 18.79 32.23
CA GLY A 489 8.71 18.27 30.98
C GLY A 489 8.47 16.78 30.71
N THR A 490 7.58 16.14 31.48
CA THR A 490 7.14 14.76 31.28
C THR A 490 5.66 14.76 30.87
N MET A 491 5.29 13.86 29.97
CA MET A 491 3.90 13.56 29.63
C MET A 491 3.62 12.08 29.85
N VAL A 492 2.41 11.75 30.26
CA VAL A 492 1.97 10.37 30.46
C VAL A 492 0.71 10.12 29.65
N ILE A 493 0.70 9.01 28.90
CA ILE A 493 -0.40 8.60 28.03
C ILE A 493 -0.76 7.16 28.39
N ASN A 494 -2.04 6.89 28.54
CA ASN A 494 -2.57 5.53 28.65
C ASN A 494 -3.21 5.12 27.32
N VAL A 495 -2.84 3.96 26.79
CA VAL A 495 -3.39 3.37 25.56
C VAL A 495 -4.12 2.08 25.89
N THR A 496 -5.41 2.03 25.57
CA THR A 496 -6.27 0.88 25.83
C THR A 496 -7.16 0.59 24.64
N ALA A 497 -7.80 -0.58 24.62
CA ALA A 497 -8.93 -0.78 23.72
C ALA A 497 -9.93 0.37 23.93
N CYS A 498 -10.51 0.85 22.83
CA CYS A 498 -11.57 1.85 22.90
C CYS A 498 -12.78 1.26 23.63
N GLU A 499 -13.41 2.08 24.48
CA GLU A 499 -14.69 1.74 25.10
C GLU A 499 -15.81 1.65 24.06
N ASP A 500 -16.94 1.09 24.49
CA ASP A 500 -18.16 1.08 23.70
C ASP A 500 -18.55 2.54 23.38
N ASP A 501 -18.87 2.80 22.12
CA ASP A 501 -19.16 4.14 21.57
C ASP A 501 -18.01 5.18 21.65
N GLU A 502 -16.81 4.80 22.12
CA GLU A 502 -15.66 5.72 22.15
C GLU A 502 -15.18 6.04 20.73
N ILE A 503 -15.23 7.33 20.38
CA ILE A 503 -14.75 7.87 19.11
C ILE A 503 -13.61 8.86 19.34
N VAL A 504 -12.67 8.87 18.39
CA VAL A 504 -11.62 9.89 18.32
C VAL A 504 -12.18 11.09 17.54
N ALA A 505 -12.94 11.93 18.22
CA ALA A 505 -13.49 13.17 17.67
C ALA A 505 -12.75 14.38 18.23
N TYR A 506 -12.41 15.32 17.35
CA TYR A 506 -12.11 16.68 17.75
C TYR A 506 -13.44 17.45 17.80
N SER A 507 -13.65 18.24 18.86
CA SER A 507 -14.87 19.05 19.02
C SER A 507 -14.52 20.49 18.68
N ASP A 508 -14.98 20.95 17.53
CA ASP A 508 -14.82 22.34 17.12
C ASP A 508 -15.81 23.23 17.86
N LYS A 509 -15.29 24.06 18.76
CA LYS A 509 -15.92 25.35 19.07
C LYS A 509 -15.26 26.51 18.31
N PHE A 510 -14.30 26.24 17.43
CA PHE A 510 -13.49 27.25 16.74
C PHE A 510 -13.03 26.76 15.34
N ILE A 511 -13.95 26.52 14.41
CA ILE A 511 -13.61 26.54 12.98
C ILE A 511 -13.99 27.91 12.44
N ASP A 512 -13.02 28.82 12.41
CA ASP A 512 -13.02 29.97 11.49
C ASP A 512 -11.67 30.09 10.74
N PHE A 513 -10.73 29.17 10.99
CA PHE A 513 -9.36 29.30 10.47
C PHE A 513 -9.09 28.47 9.20
N TYR A 514 -9.82 27.36 8.98
CA TYR A 514 -9.54 26.42 7.89
C TYR A 514 -10.26 26.71 6.57
N ASP A 515 -11.38 27.45 6.58
CA ASP A 515 -12.10 27.78 5.34
C ASP A 515 -11.44 28.90 4.51
N ASN A 516 -10.49 29.65 5.08
CA ASN A 516 -9.89 30.80 4.41
C ASN A 516 -8.56 30.54 3.69
N HIS A 517 -7.99 29.32 3.77
CA HIS A 517 -6.65 29.04 3.21
C HIS A 517 -6.61 27.97 2.11
N TRP A 518 -7.75 27.44 1.67
CA TRP A 518 -7.86 26.68 0.42
C TRP A 518 -8.21 27.60 -0.75
N ILE A 519 -7.25 28.40 -1.23
CA ILE A 519 -7.36 29.05 -2.55
C ILE A 519 -6.77 28.09 -3.59
N GLY A 520 -7.51 27.02 -3.88
CA GLY A 520 -7.56 26.45 -5.23
C GLY A 520 -8.55 27.28 -6.08
N PRO A 521 -8.59 27.13 -7.42
CA PRO A 521 -9.55 27.87 -8.23
C PRO A 521 -10.95 27.61 -7.70
N LYS A 522 -11.61 28.66 -7.18
CA LYS A 522 -12.97 28.60 -6.65
C LYS A 522 -13.87 28.08 -7.77
N CYS A 523 -14.31 26.83 -7.67
CA CYS A 523 -15.34 26.31 -8.55
C CYS A 523 -16.62 27.11 -8.29
N THR A 524 -17.14 27.74 -9.33
CA THR A 524 -18.46 28.35 -9.36
C THR A 524 -19.48 27.31 -8.97
N ILE A 525 -20.14 27.51 -7.82
CA ILE A 525 -21.30 26.70 -7.42
C ILE A 525 -22.47 27.16 -8.30
N ILE A 526 -22.76 26.39 -9.36
CA ILE A 526 -24.01 26.54 -10.10
C ILE A 526 -25.10 25.87 -9.27
N ARG A 527 -25.95 26.66 -8.63
CA ARG A 527 -27.11 26.15 -7.90
C ARG A 527 -28.28 26.06 -8.87
N ILE A 528 -28.58 24.86 -9.37
CA ILE A 528 -29.81 24.63 -10.14
C ILE A 528 -30.95 24.48 -9.13
N VAL A 529 -31.80 25.49 -9.04
CA VAL A 529 -33.00 25.45 -8.18
C VAL A 529 -34.21 25.14 -9.05
N GLN A 530 -34.76 23.93 -8.93
CA GLN A 530 -36.06 23.59 -9.51
C GLN A 530 -37.16 24.27 -8.68
N ARG A 531 -37.71 25.38 -9.18
CA ARG A 531 -38.94 25.97 -8.61
C ARG A 531 -40.14 25.48 -9.41
N GLU A 532 -40.85 24.50 -8.86
CA GLU A 532 -42.21 24.21 -9.29
C GLU A 532 -43.14 25.32 -8.79
N LYS A 533 -43.62 26.17 -9.71
CA LYS A 533 -44.80 27.00 -9.41
C LYS A 533 -46.04 26.15 -9.65
N SER A 534 -46.72 25.77 -8.57
CA SER A 534 -48.09 25.26 -8.67
C SER A 534 -49.02 26.41 -9.09
N LEU A 535 -49.49 26.37 -10.33
CA LEU A 535 -50.62 27.19 -10.76
C LEU A 535 -51.89 26.36 -10.57
N VAL A 536 -52.76 26.83 -9.67
CA VAL A 536 -54.12 26.31 -9.50
C VAL A 536 -54.88 26.48 -10.82
N PRO A 537 -55.53 25.44 -11.36
CA PRO A 537 -56.23 25.56 -12.64
C PRO A 537 -57.63 26.16 -12.42
N SER A 538 -57.90 27.34 -13.00
CA SER A 538 -59.27 27.77 -13.30
C SER A 538 -59.58 27.47 -14.76
N ASN A 539 -60.48 26.51 -14.95
CA ASN A 539 -61.27 26.13 -16.13
C ASN A 539 -60.92 26.62 -17.55
N ARG A 540 -60.93 25.62 -18.44
CA ARG A 540 -61.09 25.64 -19.92
C ARG A 540 -59.94 26.19 -20.74
N SER A 541 -58.99 25.31 -21.07
CA SER A 541 -58.67 24.90 -22.46
C SER A 541 -57.39 24.06 -22.45
N THR A 542 -57.30 23.11 -23.38
CA THR A 542 -56.22 22.13 -23.51
C THR A 542 -54.89 22.77 -23.91
N SER A 543 -53.93 22.85 -22.99
CA SER A 543 -52.52 23.01 -23.33
C SER A 543 -51.62 22.41 -22.25
N ALA A 544 -50.61 21.62 -22.65
CA ALA A 544 -49.62 20.98 -21.79
C ALA A 544 -48.84 21.98 -20.90
N PRO A 545 -48.36 21.57 -19.71
CA PRO A 545 -47.61 22.46 -18.81
C PRO A 545 -46.26 22.84 -19.44
N VAL A 546 -45.93 24.13 -19.41
CA VAL A 546 -44.62 24.65 -19.82
C VAL A 546 -43.68 24.55 -18.61
N ILE A 547 -42.65 23.70 -18.71
CA ILE A 547 -41.55 23.65 -17.76
C ILE A 547 -40.52 24.70 -18.19
N GLY A 548 -40.45 25.82 -17.46
CA GLY A 548 -39.42 26.84 -17.65
C GLY A 548 -38.26 26.61 -16.68
N PHE A 549 -37.03 26.51 -17.20
CA PHE A 549 -35.81 26.49 -16.39
C PHE A 549 -35.29 27.92 -16.23
N ALA A 550 -35.12 28.39 -14.99
CA ALA A 550 -34.40 29.63 -14.73
C ALA A 550 -32.98 29.28 -14.26
N ILE A 551 -31.97 29.82 -14.93
CA ILE A 551 -30.56 29.69 -14.52
C ILE A 551 -30.17 31.01 -13.86
N GLU A 552 -29.92 30.97 -12.55
CA GLU A 552 -29.46 32.12 -11.79
C GLU A 552 -27.93 32.03 -11.66
N VAL A 553 -27.21 32.98 -12.27
CA VAL A 553 -25.75 33.05 -12.22
C VAL A 553 -25.37 34.27 -11.39
N SER A 554 -24.87 34.05 -10.17
CA SER A 554 -24.36 35.12 -9.32
C SER A 554 -22.89 35.37 -9.61
N LEU A 555 -22.58 36.48 -10.29
CA LEU A 555 -21.24 37.04 -10.36
C LEU A 555 -21.13 38.16 -9.33
N ASN A 556 -19.95 38.30 -8.71
CA ASN A 556 -19.71 39.30 -7.67
C ASN A 556 -20.22 40.69 -8.10
N SER A 557 -21.11 41.23 -7.27
CA SER A 557 -21.60 42.62 -7.24
C SER A 557 -22.49 43.16 -8.37
N GLU A 558 -23.09 42.35 -9.24
CA GLU A 558 -24.25 42.78 -10.04
C GLU A 558 -25.06 41.55 -10.51
N ALA A 559 -26.37 41.50 -10.20
CA ALA A 559 -27.23 40.38 -10.56
C ALA A 559 -27.76 40.54 -12.00
N LEU A 560 -27.41 39.60 -12.89
CA LEU A 560 -27.98 39.53 -14.24
C LEU A 560 -28.97 38.36 -14.31
N ILE A 561 -30.26 38.65 -14.54
CA ILE A 561 -31.29 37.63 -14.76
C ILE A 561 -31.39 37.37 -16.26
N LEU A 562 -31.02 36.17 -16.71
CA LEU A 562 -31.25 35.72 -18.09
C LEU A 562 -32.56 34.93 -18.17
N LEU A 563 -33.58 35.51 -18.81
CA LEU A 563 -34.82 34.83 -19.16
C LEU A 563 -34.67 34.20 -20.54
N VAL A 564 -34.56 32.87 -20.60
CA VAL A 564 -34.63 32.12 -21.87
C VAL A 564 -36.09 31.84 -22.18
N ALA A 565 -36.67 32.60 -23.11
CA ALA A 565 -37.99 32.31 -23.67
C ALA A 565 -37.83 31.38 -24.88
N THR A 566 -38.41 30.18 -24.82
CA THR A 566 -38.50 29.27 -25.98
C THR A 566 -39.72 29.67 -26.83
N SER A 567 -39.49 30.13 -28.05
CA SER A 567 -40.58 30.48 -28.98
C SER A 567 -41.23 29.23 -29.57
N LYS A 568 -42.55 29.09 -29.44
CA LYS A 568 -43.36 28.17 -30.25
C LYS A 568 -43.40 28.67 -31.70
N ALA A 569 -42.87 27.89 -32.64
CA ALA A 569 -43.30 27.96 -34.03
C ALA A 569 -44.59 27.13 -34.18
N GLN A 570 -45.71 27.77 -34.53
CA GLN A 570 -46.90 27.10 -35.05
C GLN A 570 -46.95 27.25 -36.57
N PRO A 571 -47.46 26.24 -37.30
CA PRO A 571 -47.54 26.27 -38.75
C PRO A 571 -48.68 27.20 -39.19
N LYS A 572 -48.49 27.92 -40.30
CA LYS A 572 -49.58 28.56 -41.04
C LYS A 572 -49.74 27.87 -42.39
N LEU A 573 -50.93 27.28 -42.54
CA LEU A 573 -51.61 26.71 -43.72
C LEU A 573 -50.96 25.51 -44.40
#